data_AF-F2LF78-F1
#
_entry.id   AF-F2LF78-F1
#
_cell.length_a   1.000
_cell.length_b   1.000
_cell.length_c   1.000
_cell.angle_alpha   90.00
_cell.angle_beta   90.00
_cell.angle_gamma   90.00
#
_symmetry.space_group_name_H-M   'P 1'
#
loop_
_entity.id
_entity.type
_entity.pdbx_description
1 polymer ?
#
loop_
_entity_poly.entity_id
_entity_poly.type
_entity_poly.pdbx_seq_one_letter_code
_entity_poly.pdbx_strand_id
1 'polypeptide(L)'
;MKTPYVPHLFGADALAKAAGQVGWLTVGVASSIAWPVDDIWVQYDGSEYLLHGVRQEGERRIAPSVSTPAAREEIDEALSRLYRFVSVLGFFKGGYVDITSRNWAGHVMRNVTLGESLGTPLQGGERGFSCNHMPVIENDQVRKALAFLREGRRLERVHEPYSFLSFFKVIESQFRPRDRVAWVEENLALITPERAVNRINELRGQGVNVNQHLFDSGRCAVAHASVDGNIVDPDIPADRKRIAADLDIISALADRYIKIDAGVPDEMDLYKSRDRVAPWHALMPAESVATLKAGGPLASEEDLGQLNGATVSVRLWPDAPAPQFEKMTLLPTESVNGAVKFIALSARGTIVLVFAMDVANGRMHTLLNEGGMRAGIEIGEEDIEDYTRYFHSVVGNRIVELTIDGAEPVDCEVVIPVNIIPQAPEEAVAHALDQFRLSRQQGV
;
A
#
# COMPACT_ATOMS: atom_id res chain seq x y z
N MET A 1 -2.65 15.96 -1.75
CA MET A 1 -1.45 15.10 -1.91
C MET A 1 -1.69 14.17 -3.09
N LYS A 2 -0.67 13.83 -3.88
CA LYS A 2 -0.83 12.92 -5.04
C LYS A 2 -0.60 11.47 -4.60
N THR A 3 -1.40 10.54 -5.10
CA THR A 3 -1.34 9.10 -4.80
C THR A 3 -1.39 8.30 -6.11
N PRO A 4 -0.34 8.41 -6.95
CA PRO A 4 -0.35 7.85 -8.30
C PRO A 4 -0.30 6.33 -8.28
N TYR A 5 -0.80 5.67 -9.32
CA TYR A 5 -0.48 4.26 -9.52
C TYR A 5 1.04 4.04 -9.59
N VAL A 6 1.53 3.03 -8.87
CA VAL A 6 2.95 2.68 -8.82
C VAL A 6 3.11 1.38 -9.61
N PRO A 7 3.74 1.37 -10.79
CA PRO A 7 3.95 0.13 -11.53
C PRO A 7 4.86 -0.83 -10.75
N HIS A 8 4.50 -2.11 -10.73
CA HIS A 8 5.28 -3.17 -10.11
C HIS A 8 5.67 -4.22 -11.16
N LEU A 9 6.92 -4.67 -11.12
CA LEU A 9 7.37 -5.90 -11.77
C LEU A 9 7.87 -6.85 -10.69
N PHE A 10 7.65 -8.15 -10.85
CA PHE A 10 7.98 -9.16 -9.85
C PHE A 10 8.98 -10.19 -10.39
N GLY A 11 9.86 -10.68 -9.52
CA GLY A 11 10.77 -11.79 -9.80
C GLY A 11 11.66 -11.56 -11.02
N ALA A 12 11.59 -12.48 -11.98
CA ALA A 12 12.43 -12.45 -13.17
C ALA A 12 12.28 -11.15 -14.00
N ASP A 13 11.06 -10.62 -14.10
CA ASP A 13 10.79 -9.39 -14.86
C ASP A 13 11.43 -8.17 -14.18
N ALA A 14 11.40 -8.12 -12.85
CA ALA A 14 12.08 -7.08 -12.06
C ALA A 14 13.60 -7.11 -12.29
N LEU A 15 14.19 -8.30 -12.28
CA LEU A 15 15.63 -8.49 -12.50
C LEU A 15 16.04 -8.19 -13.94
N ALA A 16 15.23 -8.59 -14.92
CA ALA A 16 15.46 -8.29 -16.33
C ALA A 16 15.46 -6.78 -16.57
N LYS A 17 14.53 -6.05 -15.95
CA LYS A 17 14.48 -4.58 -15.99
C LYS A 17 15.75 -3.95 -15.40
N ALA A 18 16.26 -4.49 -14.30
CA ALA A 18 17.46 -3.98 -13.63
C ALA A 18 18.78 -4.31 -14.35
N ALA A 19 18.83 -5.43 -15.09
CA ALA A 19 20.04 -5.89 -15.78
C ALA A 19 20.55 -4.93 -16.87
N GLY A 20 19.70 -4.06 -17.41
CA GLY A 20 20.05 -3.10 -18.45
C GLY A 20 20.82 -1.86 -17.96
N GLN A 21 21.06 -1.70 -16.65
CA GLN A 21 21.60 -0.47 -16.08
C GLN A 21 22.94 -0.68 -15.38
N VAL A 22 23.80 0.34 -15.46
CA VAL A 22 25.12 0.37 -14.82
C VAL A 22 25.09 1.35 -13.64
N GLY A 23 25.62 0.92 -12.49
CA GLY A 23 25.73 1.75 -11.30
C GLY A 23 24.50 1.67 -10.40
N TRP A 24 24.66 0.98 -9.28
CA TRP A 24 23.58 0.70 -8.33
C TRP A 24 24.04 0.99 -6.91
N LEU A 25 23.27 1.81 -6.20
CA LEU A 25 23.36 1.94 -4.76
C LEU A 25 22.40 0.94 -4.12
N THR A 26 22.92 0.01 -3.33
CA THR A 26 22.14 -0.97 -2.57
C THR A 26 22.26 -0.69 -1.09
N VAL A 27 21.14 -0.66 -0.39
CA VAL A 27 21.08 -0.50 1.05
C VAL A 27 20.43 -1.70 1.72
N GLY A 28 21.06 -2.21 2.77
CA GLY A 28 20.40 -3.17 3.66
C GLY A 28 19.33 -2.44 4.47
N VAL A 29 18.21 -3.12 4.74
CA VAL A 29 17.13 -2.51 5.53
C VAL A 29 16.70 -3.40 6.68
N ALA A 30 16.33 -2.77 7.79
CA ALA A 30 15.54 -3.37 8.83
C ALA A 30 14.08 -2.94 8.65
N SER A 31 13.16 -3.89 8.73
CA SER A 31 11.75 -3.66 8.44
C SER A 31 10.85 -4.23 9.53
N SER A 32 9.75 -3.54 9.85
CA SER A 32 8.62 -4.10 10.61
C SER A 32 7.41 -4.43 9.75
N ILE A 33 7.45 -4.08 8.46
CA ILE A 33 6.38 -4.36 7.50
C ILE A 33 6.57 -5.74 6.89
N ALA A 34 5.50 -6.33 6.35
CA ALA A 34 5.62 -7.52 5.53
C ALA A 34 6.50 -7.23 4.31
N TRP A 35 7.62 -7.92 4.22
CA TRP A 35 8.60 -7.75 3.15
C TRP A 35 8.30 -8.71 2.01
N PRO A 36 8.58 -8.35 0.74
CA PRO A 36 8.33 -9.25 -0.38
C PRO A 36 9.23 -10.49 -0.34
N VAL A 37 8.66 -11.62 -0.79
CA VAL A 37 9.42 -12.86 -0.99
C VAL A 37 10.25 -12.77 -2.27
N ASP A 38 9.67 -12.24 -3.34
CA ASP A 38 10.34 -12.05 -4.63
C ASP A 38 10.90 -10.64 -4.78
N ASP A 39 11.83 -10.47 -5.71
CA ASP A 39 12.30 -9.13 -6.04
C ASP A 39 11.19 -8.33 -6.70
N ILE A 40 11.11 -7.05 -6.35
CA ILE A 40 10.09 -6.15 -6.89
C ILE A 40 10.76 -4.90 -7.39
N TRP A 41 10.58 -4.62 -8.66
CA TRP A 41 10.93 -3.32 -9.22
C TRP A 41 9.71 -2.42 -9.16
N VAL A 42 9.91 -1.17 -8.73
CA VAL A 42 8.87 -0.14 -8.67
C VAL A 42 9.39 1.20 -9.21
N GLN A 43 8.50 1.96 -9.83
CA GLN A 43 8.75 3.36 -10.21
C GLN A 43 7.94 4.30 -9.32
N TYR A 44 8.62 5.11 -8.53
CA TYR A 44 8.00 5.99 -7.55
C TYR A 44 8.70 7.34 -7.50
N ASP A 45 7.92 8.43 -7.50
CA ASP A 45 8.40 9.83 -7.45
C ASP A 45 9.52 10.11 -8.48
N GLY A 46 9.32 9.60 -9.71
CA GLY A 46 10.27 9.76 -10.82
C GLY A 46 11.56 8.93 -10.72
N SER A 47 11.70 8.10 -9.69
CA SER A 47 12.88 7.26 -9.44
C SER A 47 12.53 5.77 -9.49
N GLU A 48 13.53 4.95 -9.81
CA GLU A 48 13.39 3.49 -9.81
C GLU A 48 13.95 2.88 -8.53
N TYR A 49 13.26 1.87 -8.01
CA TYR A 49 13.68 1.11 -6.84
C TYR A 49 13.50 -0.38 -7.09
N LEU A 50 14.47 -1.17 -6.66
CA LEU A 50 14.42 -2.63 -6.65
C LEU A 50 14.45 -3.10 -5.19
N LEU A 51 13.33 -3.61 -4.70
CA LEU A 51 13.24 -4.27 -3.41
C LEU A 51 13.69 -5.71 -3.60
N HIS A 52 14.73 -6.11 -2.88
CA HIS A 52 15.22 -7.48 -2.92
C HIS A 52 14.35 -8.36 -2.03
N GLY A 53 13.82 -9.41 -2.62
CA GLY A 53 13.01 -10.39 -1.93
C GLY A 53 13.83 -11.21 -0.93
N VAL A 54 13.16 -11.81 0.05
CA VAL A 54 13.82 -12.67 1.07
C VAL A 54 13.78 -14.16 0.73
N ARG A 55 13.42 -14.52 -0.51
CA ARG A 55 13.44 -15.90 -1.00
C ARG A 55 14.80 -16.55 -0.71
N GLN A 56 14.76 -17.75 -0.14
CA GLN A 56 15.96 -18.51 0.18
C GLN A 56 16.57 -19.10 -1.09
N GLU A 57 17.87 -18.91 -1.30
CA GLU A 57 18.63 -19.52 -2.41
C GLU A 57 19.61 -20.54 -1.84
N GLY A 58 19.23 -21.83 -1.87
CA GLY A 58 20.00 -22.90 -1.25
C GLY A 58 20.10 -22.71 0.27
N GLU A 59 21.32 -22.66 0.81
CA GLU A 59 21.57 -22.41 2.24
C GLU A 59 21.64 -20.92 2.59
N ARG A 60 21.59 -20.02 1.60
CA ARG A 60 21.76 -18.58 1.82
C ARG A 60 20.41 -17.88 1.98
N ARG A 61 20.28 -17.13 3.08
CA ARG A 61 19.17 -16.21 3.29
C ARG A 61 19.54 -14.82 2.80
N ILE A 62 18.76 -14.32 1.85
CA ILE A 62 18.88 -12.96 1.34
C ILE A 62 18.33 -12.01 2.42
N ALA A 63 19.11 -10.98 2.73
CA ALA A 63 18.68 -9.93 3.65
C ALA A 63 17.73 -8.96 2.91
N PRO A 64 16.71 -8.42 3.58
CA PRO A 64 15.94 -7.31 3.03
C PRO A 64 16.88 -6.17 2.59
N SER A 65 16.76 -5.76 1.34
CA SER A 65 17.51 -4.62 0.81
C SER A 65 16.73 -3.87 -0.26
N VAL A 66 17.09 -2.62 -0.48
CA VAL A 66 16.56 -1.80 -1.57
C VAL A 66 17.73 -1.30 -2.40
N SER A 67 17.64 -1.41 -3.72
CA SER A 67 18.58 -0.82 -4.65
C SER A 67 17.93 0.30 -5.44
N THR A 68 18.70 1.31 -5.82
CA THR A 68 18.29 2.34 -6.77
C THR A 68 19.45 2.64 -7.73
N PRO A 69 19.18 2.99 -9.00
CA PRO A 69 20.22 3.42 -9.93
C PRO A 69 20.92 4.68 -9.42
N ALA A 70 22.25 4.68 -9.49
CA ALA A 70 23.06 5.82 -9.05
C ALA A 70 24.43 5.83 -9.73
N ALA A 71 24.79 6.96 -10.34
CA ALA A 71 26.17 7.24 -10.68
C ALA A 71 27.04 7.33 -9.40
N ARG A 72 28.34 7.07 -9.52
CA ARG A 72 29.24 7.01 -8.36
C ARG A 72 29.37 8.35 -7.65
N GLU A 73 29.27 9.43 -8.40
CA GLU A 73 29.29 10.82 -7.96
C GLU A 73 27.98 11.28 -7.32
N GLU A 74 26.88 10.54 -7.49
CA GLU A 74 25.54 10.90 -7.00
C GLU A 74 25.08 10.05 -5.80
N ILE A 75 26.00 9.32 -5.15
CA ILE A 75 25.67 8.37 -4.08
C ILE A 75 24.92 9.03 -2.91
N ASP A 76 25.32 10.22 -2.47
CA ASP A 76 24.67 10.90 -1.33
C ASP A 76 23.27 11.40 -1.68
N GLU A 77 23.05 11.82 -2.93
CA GLU A 77 21.73 12.16 -3.43
C GLU A 77 20.84 10.92 -3.50
N ALA A 78 21.34 9.83 -4.10
CA ALA A 78 20.65 8.56 -4.18
C ALA A 78 20.30 8.00 -2.78
N LEU A 79 21.21 8.12 -1.82
CA LEU A 79 20.97 7.73 -0.43
C LEU A 79 19.89 8.61 0.23
N SER A 80 19.89 9.91 -0.05
CA SER A 80 18.84 10.83 0.43
C SER A 80 17.47 10.46 -0.17
N ARG A 81 17.42 10.08 -1.46
CA ARG A 81 16.21 9.57 -2.11
C ARG A 81 15.75 8.25 -1.49
N LEU A 82 16.66 7.32 -1.20
CA LEU A 82 16.35 6.06 -0.51
C LEU A 82 15.77 6.30 0.88
N TYR A 83 16.35 7.19 1.68
CA TYR A 83 15.79 7.54 3.00
C TYR A 83 14.37 8.09 2.90
N ARG A 84 14.08 8.93 1.90
CA ARG A 84 12.73 9.46 1.65
C ARG A 84 11.78 8.33 1.25
N PHE A 85 12.20 7.45 0.34
CA PHE A 85 11.42 6.30 -0.10
C PHE A 85 11.04 5.38 1.06
N VAL A 86 12.02 4.96 1.88
CA VAL A 86 11.76 4.02 2.99
C VAL A 86 10.93 4.64 4.12
N SER A 87 11.02 5.96 4.34
CA SER A 87 10.12 6.67 5.27
C SER A 87 8.66 6.57 4.84
N VAL A 88 8.38 6.86 3.56
CA VAL A 88 7.01 6.82 3.03
C VAL A 88 6.52 5.37 3.00
N LEU A 89 7.35 4.44 2.51
CA LEU A 89 7.00 3.03 2.42
C LEU A 89 6.66 2.44 3.79
N GLY A 90 7.52 2.68 4.78
CA GLY A 90 7.29 2.22 6.15
C GLY A 90 5.98 2.76 6.71
N PHE A 91 5.76 4.08 6.60
CA PHE A 91 4.53 4.70 7.07
C PHE A 91 3.28 4.16 6.35
N PHE A 92 3.31 4.12 5.02
CA PHE A 92 2.21 3.67 4.18
C PHE A 92 1.76 2.24 4.52
N LYS A 93 2.71 1.38 4.89
CA LYS A 93 2.50 0.00 5.31
C LYS A 93 2.26 -0.19 6.81
N GLY A 94 2.07 0.89 7.56
CA GLY A 94 1.78 0.83 9.00
C GLY A 94 2.95 0.41 9.88
N GLY A 95 4.20 0.59 9.41
CA GLY A 95 5.41 0.18 10.14
C GLY A 95 6.61 1.08 9.89
N TYR A 96 7.81 0.51 9.86
CA TYR A 96 9.04 1.19 9.48
C TYR A 96 9.85 0.34 8.51
N VAL A 97 10.65 1.01 7.69
CA VAL A 97 11.75 0.45 6.90
C VAL A 97 12.92 1.39 7.09
N ASP A 98 14.03 0.95 7.66
CA ASP A 98 15.17 1.82 7.98
C ASP A 98 16.48 1.24 7.46
N ILE A 99 17.40 2.11 7.03
CA ILE A 99 18.64 1.71 6.34
C ILE A 99 19.70 1.30 7.36
N THR A 100 20.28 0.11 7.20
CA THR A 100 21.29 -0.45 8.11
C THR A 100 22.69 -0.53 7.51
N SER A 101 22.79 -0.58 6.19
CA SER A 101 24.06 -0.65 5.47
C SER A 101 23.93 -0.01 4.08
N ARG A 102 25.07 0.31 3.46
CA ARG A 102 25.13 0.84 2.10
C ARG A 102 26.30 0.25 1.33
N ASN A 103 26.08 -0.05 0.05
CA ASN A 103 27.11 -0.51 -0.86
C ASN A 103 26.79 -0.02 -2.29
N TRP A 104 27.81 0.38 -3.04
CA TRP A 104 27.68 0.77 -4.44
C TRP A 104 28.46 -0.20 -5.32
N ALA A 105 27.88 -0.62 -6.44
CA ALA A 105 28.57 -1.42 -7.44
C ALA A 105 28.09 -1.11 -8.86
N GLY A 106 28.87 -1.56 -9.84
CA GLY A 106 28.50 -1.45 -11.26
C GLY A 106 27.26 -2.27 -11.63
N HIS A 107 26.94 -3.31 -10.85
CA HIS A 107 25.76 -4.17 -11.03
C HIS A 107 24.96 -4.22 -9.72
N VAL A 108 23.68 -4.61 -9.83
CA VAL A 108 22.82 -4.88 -8.68
C VAL A 108 23.46 -5.95 -7.79
N MET A 109 23.58 -5.66 -6.50
CA MET A 109 24.05 -6.64 -5.52
C MET A 109 22.94 -6.98 -4.54
N ARG A 110 22.87 -8.25 -4.14
CA ARG A 110 22.01 -8.70 -3.05
C ARG A 110 22.80 -8.69 -1.76
N ASN A 111 22.21 -8.18 -0.69
CA ASN A 111 22.79 -8.33 0.63
C ASN A 111 22.51 -9.74 1.15
N VAL A 112 23.55 -10.46 1.53
CA VAL A 112 23.43 -11.79 2.14
C VAL A 112 23.68 -11.65 3.64
N THR A 113 22.82 -12.24 4.46
CA THR A 113 23.07 -12.27 5.91
C THR A 113 24.04 -13.41 6.21
N LEU A 114 25.27 -13.08 6.62
CA LEU A 114 26.24 -14.03 7.20
C LEU A 114 25.99 -14.12 8.71
N GLY A 115 24.96 -14.86 9.10
CA GLY A 115 24.62 -15.06 10.51
C GLY A 115 23.94 -13.84 11.16
N GLU A 116 22.94 -14.14 11.99
CA GLU A 116 22.33 -13.29 13.02
C GLU A 116 22.22 -11.78 12.72
N SER A 117 21.16 -11.38 12.00
CA SER A 117 20.62 -10.02 12.19
C SER A 117 19.10 -10.07 12.42
N LEU A 118 18.76 -9.71 13.66
CA LEU A 118 17.50 -9.32 14.28
C LEU A 118 16.22 -9.41 13.42
N GLY A 119 15.57 -10.57 13.51
CA GLY A 119 14.16 -10.79 13.14
C GLY A 119 13.97 -11.51 11.80
N THR A 120 13.13 -12.53 11.78
CA THR A 120 12.58 -13.06 10.53
C THR A 120 11.56 -12.04 10.03
N PRO A 121 11.79 -11.34 8.91
CA PRO A 121 10.77 -10.47 8.33
C PRO A 121 9.50 -11.28 8.08
N LEU A 122 8.35 -10.68 8.42
CA LEU A 122 7.07 -11.17 7.95
C LEU A 122 7.12 -11.21 6.43
N GLN A 123 6.77 -12.34 5.84
CA GLN A 123 6.79 -12.52 4.39
C GLN A 123 5.39 -12.21 3.85
N GLY A 124 5.30 -11.27 2.90
CA GLY A 124 4.15 -11.22 2.00
C GLY A 124 4.19 -12.42 1.06
N GLY A 125 3.05 -12.97 0.64
CA GLY A 125 3.04 -14.05 -0.36
C GLY A 125 3.85 -13.69 -1.62
N GLU A 126 4.23 -14.67 -2.44
CA GLU A 126 5.17 -14.52 -3.57
C GLU A 126 4.90 -13.29 -4.46
N ARG A 127 3.63 -12.95 -4.68
CA ARG A 127 3.17 -11.77 -5.44
C ARG A 127 2.15 -10.91 -4.68
N GLY A 128 2.30 -10.82 -3.36
CA GLY A 128 1.34 -10.14 -2.46
C GLY A 128 1.74 -8.74 -2.02
N PHE A 129 2.99 -8.33 -2.22
CA PHE A 129 3.45 -7.00 -1.80
C PHE A 129 3.02 -5.94 -2.82
N SER A 130 2.30 -4.92 -2.36
CA SER A 130 1.89 -3.77 -3.17
C SER A 130 2.26 -2.48 -2.49
N CYS A 131 2.81 -1.49 -3.19
CA CYS A 131 2.81 -0.09 -2.75
C CYS A 131 2.05 0.79 -3.74
N ASN A 132 1.02 0.24 -4.40
CA ASN A 132 0.14 1.01 -5.27
C ASN A 132 -0.44 2.21 -4.52
N HIS A 133 -0.47 3.36 -5.19
CA HIS A 133 -1.04 4.61 -4.67
C HIS A 133 -0.29 5.21 -3.47
N MET A 134 0.93 4.73 -3.16
CA MET A 134 1.77 5.33 -2.14
C MET A 134 1.92 6.85 -2.35
N PRO A 135 1.72 7.69 -1.31
CA PRO A 135 1.59 9.13 -1.48
C PRO A 135 2.94 9.81 -1.76
N VAL A 136 2.97 10.73 -2.74
CA VAL A 136 4.15 11.56 -3.03
C VAL A 136 4.19 12.77 -2.10
N ILE A 137 5.30 12.91 -1.36
CA ILE A 137 5.48 13.95 -0.34
C ILE A 137 6.36 15.09 -0.85
N GLU A 138 5.73 16.15 -1.34
CA GLU A 138 6.42 17.33 -1.87
C GLU A 138 6.88 18.30 -0.74
N ASN A 139 6.14 18.37 0.36
CA ASN A 139 6.45 19.29 1.48
C ASN A 139 7.64 18.78 2.31
N ASP A 140 8.70 19.60 2.42
CA ASP A 140 9.94 19.24 3.12
C ASP A 140 9.75 19.06 4.63
N GLN A 141 8.82 19.79 5.27
CA GLN A 141 8.52 19.62 6.70
C GLN A 141 7.82 18.30 6.97
N VAL A 142 6.87 17.91 6.11
CA VAL A 142 6.19 16.61 6.20
C VAL A 142 7.19 15.47 5.97
N ARG A 143 8.13 15.64 5.02
CA ARG A 143 9.23 14.68 4.81
C ARG A 143 10.09 14.48 6.06
N LYS A 144 10.45 15.56 6.76
CA LYS A 144 11.20 15.49 8.03
C LYS A 144 10.40 14.81 9.13
N ALA A 145 9.11 15.13 9.25
CA ALA A 145 8.22 14.51 10.22
C ALA A 145 8.13 12.98 10.00
N LEU A 146 7.99 12.52 8.75
CA LEU A 146 8.03 11.10 8.40
C LEU A 146 9.39 10.45 8.70
N ALA A 147 10.50 11.16 8.51
CA ALA A 147 11.83 10.65 8.87
C ALA A 147 11.98 10.45 10.38
N PHE A 148 11.52 11.41 11.19
CA PHE A 148 11.50 11.25 12.65
C PHE A 148 10.55 10.15 13.11
N LEU A 149 9.41 9.98 12.44
CA LEU A 149 8.49 8.88 12.73
C LEU A 149 9.14 7.51 12.45
N ARG A 150 9.82 7.37 11.31
CA ARG A 150 10.57 6.15 10.94
C ARG A 150 11.62 5.82 11.99
N GLU A 151 12.41 6.81 12.41
CA GLU A 151 13.43 6.67 13.47
C GLU A 151 12.78 6.25 14.81
N GLY A 152 11.70 6.91 15.21
CA GLY A 152 10.94 6.59 16.43
C GLY A 152 10.47 5.14 16.45
N ARG A 153 9.81 4.69 15.38
CA ARG A 153 9.32 3.31 15.23
C ARG A 153 10.45 2.29 15.22
N ARG A 154 11.59 2.59 14.59
CA ARG A 154 12.77 1.70 14.61
C ARG A 154 13.32 1.51 16.03
N LEU A 155 13.33 2.58 16.82
CA LEU A 155 13.89 2.59 18.16
C LEU A 155 12.91 2.10 19.23
N GLU A 156 11.61 2.01 18.94
CA GLU A 156 10.55 1.73 19.93
C GLU A 156 10.84 0.49 20.79
N ARG A 157 11.39 -0.57 20.18
CA ARG A 157 11.72 -1.83 20.88
C ARG A 157 13.20 -2.00 21.23
N VAL A 158 14.02 -0.99 20.91
CA VAL A 158 15.48 -1.02 21.08
C VAL A 158 15.93 -0.03 22.16
N HIS A 159 15.36 1.18 22.14
CA HIS A 159 15.73 2.28 23.02
C HIS A 159 14.56 3.26 23.19
N GLU A 160 13.60 2.92 24.06
CA GLU A 160 12.36 3.68 24.32
C GLU A 160 12.58 5.17 24.58
N PRO A 161 13.60 5.63 25.35
CA PRO A 161 13.82 7.07 25.52
C PRO A 161 14.14 7.82 24.23
N TYR A 162 14.90 7.21 23.32
CA TYR A 162 15.24 7.85 22.04
C TYR A 162 14.10 7.74 21.04
N SER A 163 13.34 6.65 21.09
CA SER A 163 12.06 6.55 20.39
C SER A 163 11.11 7.68 20.78
N PHE A 164 10.98 7.95 22.09
CA PHE A 164 10.18 9.05 22.63
C PHE A 164 10.63 10.39 22.03
N LEU A 165 11.94 10.69 22.05
CA LEU A 165 12.47 11.92 21.47
C LEU A 165 12.20 12.03 19.97
N SER A 166 12.33 10.95 19.20
CA SER A 166 12.06 10.96 17.77
C SER A 166 10.57 11.20 17.48
N PHE A 167 9.64 10.56 18.19
CA PHE A 167 8.21 10.89 18.07
C PHE A 167 7.90 12.32 18.51
N PHE A 168 8.52 12.81 19.59
CA PHE A 168 8.34 14.18 20.02
C PHE A 168 8.81 15.18 18.94
N LYS A 169 9.91 14.88 18.24
CA LYS A 169 10.40 15.70 17.11
C LYS A 169 9.42 15.75 15.93
N VAL A 170 8.59 14.72 15.71
CA VAL A 170 7.53 14.74 14.68
C VAL A 170 6.62 15.94 14.90
N ILE A 171 6.30 16.25 16.15
CA ILE A 171 5.41 17.37 16.52
C ILE A 171 6.24 18.66 16.70
N GLU A 172 7.32 18.61 17.47
CA GLU A 172 8.12 19.80 17.83
C GLU A 172 8.69 20.52 16.61
N SER A 173 9.03 19.79 15.53
CA SER A 173 9.57 20.40 14.30
C SER A 173 8.53 21.16 13.46
N GLN A 174 7.24 21.06 13.80
CA GLN A 174 6.13 21.56 12.97
C GLN A 174 5.48 22.81 13.53
N PHE A 175 5.73 23.11 14.81
CA PHE A 175 5.07 24.18 15.54
C PHE A 175 6.07 25.07 16.26
N ARG A 176 5.70 26.34 16.46
CA ARG A 176 6.38 27.19 17.45
C ARG A 176 6.04 26.68 18.86
N PRO A 177 6.88 26.94 19.88
CA PRO A 177 6.69 26.34 21.22
C PRO A 177 5.29 26.55 21.82
N ARG A 178 4.70 27.74 21.70
CA ARG A 178 3.34 28.01 22.21
C ARG A 178 2.26 27.27 21.43
N ASP A 179 2.37 27.26 20.10
CA ASP A 179 1.42 26.59 19.21
C ASP A 179 1.46 25.07 19.42
N ARG A 180 2.64 24.50 19.68
CA ARG A 180 2.83 23.09 20.03
C ARG A 180 2.05 22.71 21.28
N VAL A 181 2.17 23.52 22.35
CA VAL A 181 1.51 23.25 23.63
C VAL A 181 0.00 23.24 23.44
N ALA A 182 -0.54 24.25 22.73
CA ALA A 182 -1.97 24.31 22.43
C ALA A 182 -2.44 23.11 21.58
N TRP A 183 -1.70 22.77 20.53
CA TRP A 183 -2.03 21.65 19.65
C TRP A 183 -2.04 20.31 20.40
N VAL A 184 -1.07 20.07 21.29
CA VAL A 184 -1.04 18.83 22.09
C VAL A 184 -2.25 18.76 23.02
N GLU A 185 -2.61 19.83 23.73
CA GLU A 185 -3.81 19.85 24.60
C GLU A 185 -5.08 19.51 23.83
N GLU A 186 -5.28 20.14 22.67
CA GLU A 186 -6.45 19.93 21.82
C GLU A 186 -6.55 18.49 21.30
N ASN A 187 -5.40 17.88 20.98
CA ASN A 187 -5.37 16.56 20.35
C ASN A 187 -5.28 15.39 21.34
N LEU A 188 -4.94 15.61 22.62
CA LEU A 188 -4.92 14.55 23.65
C LEU A 188 -6.29 13.86 23.80
N ALA A 189 -7.39 14.58 23.63
CA ALA A 189 -8.74 14.02 23.71
C ALA A 189 -9.17 13.22 22.47
N LEU A 190 -8.42 13.34 21.37
CA LEU A 190 -8.75 12.75 20.07
C LEU A 190 -7.90 11.50 19.74
N ILE A 191 -7.09 11.06 20.71
CA ILE A 191 -6.29 9.83 20.63
C ILE A 191 -7.23 8.63 20.83
N THR A 192 -7.08 7.63 19.97
CA THR A 192 -7.90 6.41 19.97
C THR A 192 -7.16 5.13 20.37
N PRO A 193 -5.83 4.98 20.20
CA PRO A 193 -5.13 3.77 20.65
C PRO A 193 -5.33 3.51 22.14
N GLU A 194 -5.79 2.31 22.49
CA GLU A 194 -6.21 1.94 23.84
C GLU A 194 -5.13 2.17 24.90
N ARG A 195 -3.88 1.79 24.61
CA ARG A 195 -2.75 1.97 25.54
C ARG A 195 -2.49 3.43 25.87
N ALA A 196 -2.51 4.30 24.85
CA ALA A 196 -2.34 5.73 25.01
C ALA A 196 -3.50 6.34 25.83
N VAL A 197 -4.75 5.96 25.52
CA VAL A 197 -5.94 6.40 26.27
C VAL A 197 -5.87 5.97 27.73
N ASN A 198 -5.49 4.73 28.01
CA ASN A 198 -5.34 4.22 29.36
C ASN A 198 -4.28 5.01 30.14
N ARG A 199 -3.14 5.30 29.52
CA ARG A 199 -2.07 6.10 30.15
C ARG A 199 -2.49 7.56 30.41
N ILE A 200 -3.21 8.17 29.47
CA ILE A 200 -3.76 9.54 29.64
C ILE A 200 -4.71 9.57 30.83
N ASN A 201 -5.60 8.58 30.95
CA ASN A 201 -6.55 8.49 32.05
C ASN A 201 -5.86 8.24 33.39
N GLU A 202 -4.81 7.42 33.42
CA GLU A 202 -3.99 7.20 34.61
C GLU A 202 -3.37 8.51 35.12
N LEU A 203 -2.70 9.26 34.25
CA LEU A 203 -2.06 10.54 34.59
C LEU A 203 -3.09 11.58 35.04
N ARG A 204 -4.23 11.68 34.34
CA ARG A 204 -5.32 12.58 34.75
C ARG A 204 -5.92 12.19 36.10
N GLY A 205 -6.06 10.89 36.38
CA GLY A 205 -6.52 10.37 37.66
C GLY A 205 -5.58 10.71 38.83
N GLN A 206 -4.29 10.92 38.54
CA GLN A 206 -3.28 11.39 39.50
C GLN A 206 -3.25 12.92 39.65
N GLY A 207 -4.11 13.65 38.93
CA GLY A 207 -4.11 15.12 38.92
C GLY A 207 -2.96 15.75 38.12
N VAL A 208 -2.27 14.96 37.27
CA VAL A 208 -1.14 15.42 36.47
C VAL A 208 -1.64 16.07 35.17
N ASN A 209 -1.10 17.25 34.83
CA ASN A 209 -1.26 17.79 33.48
C ASN A 209 -0.40 16.96 32.50
N VAL A 210 -1.07 16.23 31.61
CA VAL A 210 -0.44 15.25 30.71
C VAL A 210 0.58 15.92 29.78
N ASN A 211 0.24 17.06 29.17
CA ASN A 211 1.13 17.75 28.22
C ASN A 211 2.41 18.23 28.90
N GLN A 212 2.27 18.89 30.06
CA GLN A 212 3.40 19.33 30.87
C GLN A 212 4.26 18.15 31.31
N HIS A 213 3.64 17.03 31.71
CA HIS A 213 4.35 15.80 32.06
C HIS A 213 5.14 15.22 30.89
N LEU A 214 4.55 15.11 29.69
CA LEU A 214 5.25 14.63 28.49
C LEU A 214 6.46 15.52 28.15
N PHE A 215 6.35 16.84 28.37
CA PHE A 215 7.44 17.77 28.12
C PHE A 215 8.55 17.67 29.18
N ASP A 216 8.22 17.76 30.46
CA ASP A 216 9.21 17.82 31.54
C ASP A 216 9.80 16.44 31.84
N SER A 217 8.93 15.47 32.16
CA SER A 217 9.31 14.12 32.58
C SER A 217 9.64 13.20 31.40
N GLY A 218 9.26 13.58 30.19
CA GLY A 218 9.64 12.90 28.95
C GLY A 218 10.77 13.64 28.25
N ARG A 219 10.42 14.61 27.40
CA ARG A 219 11.37 15.27 26.49
C ARG A 219 12.58 15.86 27.22
N CYS A 220 12.38 16.66 28.26
CA CYS A 220 13.47 17.31 28.99
C CYS A 220 14.30 16.30 29.78
N ALA A 221 13.66 15.37 30.49
CA ALA A 221 14.35 14.36 31.30
C ALA A 221 15.20 13.37 30.48
N VAL A 222 14.82 13.10 29.23
CA VAL A 222 15.63 12.27 28.33
C VAL A 222 16.73 13.08 27.65
N ALA A 223 16.44 14.32 27.24
CA ALA A 223 17.37 15.11 26.42
C ALA A 223 18.44 15.87 27.23
N HIS A 224 18.22 16.12 28.51
CA HIS A 224 19.08 16.95 29.35
C HIS A 224 19.56 16.19 30.58
N ALA A 225 20.88 16.06 30.73
CA ALA A 225 21.53 15.52 31.92
C ALA A 225 21.96 16.68 32.84
N SER A 226 21.01 17.32 33.52
CA SER A 226 21.31 18.37 34.51
C SER A 226 21.48 17.77 35.90
N VAL A 227 22.55 18.16 36.61
CA VAL A 227 22.95 17.64 37.93
C VAL A 227 21.82 17.60 38.97
N ASP A 228 20.88 18.55 38.93
CA ASP A 228 19.74 18.66 39.87
C ASP A 228 18.36 18.51 39.19
N GLY A 229 18.31 18.07 37.93
CA GLY A 229 17.06 17.94 37.18
C GLY A 229 16.49 16.53 37.22
N ASN A 230 15.21 16.41 36.82
CA ASN A 230 14.58 15.12 36.59
C ASN A 230 15.27 14.47 35.37
N ILE A 231 16.05 13.41 35.57
CA ILE A 231 16.77 12.66 34.52
C ILE A 231 16.17 11.25 34.43
N VAL A 232 16.08 10.71 33.22
CA VAL A 232 15.78 9.29 33.02
C VAL A 232 17.06 8.47 33.24
N ASP A 233 17.13 7.75 34.37
CA ASP A 233 18.26 6.88 34.66
C ASP A 233 18.05 5.51 33.98
N PRO A 234 18.92 5.09 33.03
CA PRO A 234 18.79 3.82 32.34
C PRO A 234 18.96 2.60 33.25
N ASP A 235 19.53 2.74 34.45
CA ASP A 235 19.69 1.66 35.43
C ASP A 235 18.51 1.58 36.42
N ILE A 236 17.56 2.53 36.38
CA ILE A 236 16.34 2.51 37.18
C ILE A 236 15.18 1.88 36.37
N PRO A 237 14.70 0.68 36.71
CA PRO A 237 13.63 0.02 35.94
C PRO A 237 12.30 0.79 35.95
N ALA A 238 12.04 1.57 36.99
CA ALA A 238 10.83 2.39 37.09
C ALA A 238 10.80 3.52 36.03
N ASP A 239 11.95 4.13 35.74
CA ASP A 239 12.06 5.17 34.73
C ASP A 239 11.86 4.62 33.32
N ARG A 240 12.40 3.43 33.03
CA ARG A 240 12.14 2.72 31.77
C ARG A 240 10.65 2.44 31.59
N LYS A 241 10.01 1.84 32.59
CA LYS A 241 8.56 1.54 32.53
C LYS A 241 7.70 2.79 32.34
N ARG A 242 8.08 3.89 33.00
CA ARG A 242 7.38 5.17 32.88
C ARG A 242 7.51 5.73 31.47
N ILE A 243 8.73 5.79 30.91
CA ILE A 243 8.96 6.27 29.55
C ILE A 243 8.28 5.37 28.52
N ALA A 244 8.32 4.05 28.70
CA ALA A 244 7.60 3.09 27.84
C ALA A 244 6.09 3.36 27.82
N ALA A 245 5.50 3.65 28.98
CA ALA A 245 4.07 3.97 29.06
C ALA A 245 3.75 5.34 28.43
N ASP A 246 4.60 6.34 28.64
CA ASP A 246 4.44 7.68 28.05
C ASP A 246 4.70 7.67 26.52
N LEU A 247 5.49 6.71 26.03
CA LEU A 247 5.78 6.49 24.61
C LEU A 247 4.52 6.22 23.80
N ASP A 248 3.58 5.44 24.34
CA ASP A 248 2.30 5.14 23.69
C ASP A 248 1.53 6.43 23.34
N ILE A 249 1.59 7.45 24.22
CA ILE A 249 0.90 8.73 24.00
C ILE A 249 1.59 9.52 22.88
N ILE A 250 2.91 9.71 22.97
CA ILE A 250 3.62 10.56 22.00
C ILE A 250 3.68 9.93 20.61
N SER A 251 3.76 8.59 20.53
CA SER A 251 3.64 7.83 19.28
C SER A 251 2.27 8.05 18.64
N ALA A 252 1.18 7.94 19.42
CA ALA A 252 -0.17 8.18 18.91
C ALA A 252 -0.40 9.63 18.45
N LEU A 253 0.16 10.62 19.15
CA LEU A 253 0.13 12.02 18.71
C LEU A 253 0.92 12.24 17.42
N ALA A 254 2.09 11.63 17.29
CA ALA A 254 2.92 11.71 16.08
C ALA A 254 2.20 11.09 14.87
N ASP A 255 1.61 9.90 15.03
CA ASP A 255 0.81 9.25 13.97
C ASP A 255 -0.40 10.11 13.58
N ARG A 256 -1.09 10.68 14.58
CA ARG A 256 -2.23 11.57 14.35
C ARG A 256 -1.83 12.80 13.54
N TYR A 257 -0.73 13.46 13.90
CA TYR A 257 -0.23 14.61 13.16
C TYR A 257 0.03 14.25 11.69
N ILE A 258 0.73 13.14 11.44
CA ILE A 258 1.07 12.73 10.06
C ILE A 258 -0.20 12.43 9.24
N LYS A 259 -1.16 11.71 9.83
CA LYS A 259 -2.39 11.32 9.14
C LYS A 259 -3.36 12.47 8.91
N ILE A 260 -3.63 13.26 9.95
CA ILE A 260 -4.73 14.22 9.97
C ILE A 260 -4.25 15.61 9.54
N ASP A 261 -3.25 16.16 10.23
CA ASP A 261 -2.79 17.53 10.00
C ASP A 261 -1.90 17.63 8.76
N ALA A 262 -0.96 16.69 8.59
CA ALA A 262 -0.10 16.64 7.40
C ALA A 262 -0.79 15.98 6.19
N GLY A 263 -1.93 15.31 6.42
CA GLY A 263 -2.74 14.70 5.37
C GLY A 263 -2.03 13.59 4.60
N VAL A 264 -1.13 12.85 5.24
CA VAL A 264 -0.44 11.69 4.64
C VAL A 264 -1.27 10.43 4.89
N PRO A 265 -1.90 9.84 3.88
CA PRO A 265 -2.69 8.63 4.05
C PRO A 265 -1.78 7.39 4.12
N ASP A 266 -2.18 6.38 4.89
CA ASP A 266 -1.64 5.03 4.76
C ASP A 266 -2.46 4.17 3.78
N GLU A 267 -2.07 2.90 3.62
CA GLU A 267 -2.75 1.96 2.74
C GLU A 267 -4.23 1.76 3.08
N MET A 268 -4.56 1.71 4.38
CA MET A 268 -5.94 1.50 4.84
C MET A 268 -6.80 2.76 4.68
N ASP A 269 -6.20 3.94 4.85
CA ASP A 269 -6.86 5.21 4.58
C ASP A 269 -7.22 5.29 3.08
N LEU A 270 -6.27 5.00 2.18
CA LEU A 270 -6.54 5.00 0.73
C LEU A 270 -7.54 3.93 0.30
N TYR A 271 -7.49 2.73 0.89
CA TYR A 271 -8.48 1.70 0.62
C TYR A 271 -9.92 2.19 0.88
N LYS A 272 -10.11 3.04 1.90
CA LYS A 272 -11.41 3.59 2.31
C LYS A 272 -11.83 4.84 1.55
N SER A 273 -10.89 5.72 1.16
CA SER A 273 -11.25 7.06 0.68
C SER A 273 -10.78 7.40 -0.73
N ARG A 274 -9.91 6.59 -1.37
CA ARG A 274 -9.44 6.90 -2.72
C ARG A 274 -10.60 6.81 -3.72
N ASP A 275 -10.74 7.84 -4.54
CA ASP A 275 -11.53 7.80 -5.76
C ASP A 275 -10.75 6.98 -6.81
N ARG A 276 -11.14 5.72 -6.95
CA ARG A 276 -10.49 4.72 -7.82
C ARG A 276 -10.77 4.96 -9.29
N VAL A 277 -11.91 5.56 -9.61
CA VAL A 277 -12.37 5.78 -11.00
C VAL A 277 -11.97 7.16 -11.51
N ALA A 278 -11.43 8.03 -10.65
CA ALA A 278 -10.88 9.32 -11.00
C ALA A 278 -10.01 9.35 -12.27
N PRO A 279 -9.10 8.38 -12.50
CA PRO A 279 -8.27 8.43 -13.69
C PRO A 279 -9.04 8.29 -15.01
N TRP A 280 -10.23 7.68 -14.98
CA TRP A 280 -11.07 7.49 -16.15
C TRP A 280 -12.04 8.66 -16.40
N HIS A 281 -12.16 9.61 -15.47
CA HIS A 281 -12.97 10.81 -15.69
C HIS A 281 -12.54 11.60 -16.94
N ALA A 282 -11.25 11.58 -17.28
CA ALA A 282 -10.73 12.25 -18.47
C ALA A 282 -11.18 11.60 -19.80
N LEU A 283 -11.68 10.36 -19.74
CA LEU A 283 -12.21 9.62 -20.89
C LEU A 283 -13.68 9.98 -21.18
N MET A 284 -14.32 10.73 -20.28
CA MET A 284 -15.73 11.13 -20.35
C MET A 284 -15.87 12.65 -20.53
N PRO A 285 -16.99 13.13 -21.09
CA PRO A 285 -17.35 14.55 -21.01
C PRO A 285 -17.46 15.03 -19.56
N ALA A 286 -16.96 16.23 -19.27
CA ALA A 286 -16.94 16.77 -17.91
C ALA A 286 -18.34 16.93 -17.29
N GLU A 287 -19.34 17.25 -18.11
CA GLU A 287 -20.75 17.38 -17.68
C GLU A 287 -21.34 16.03 -17.25
N SER A 288 -20.98 14.94 -17.94
CA SER A 288 -21.37 13.57 -17.57
C SER A 288 -20.77 13.17 -16.23
N VAL A 289 -19.49 13.47 -16.01
CA VAL A 289 -18.82 13.21 -14.72
C VAL A 289 -19.48 14.02 -13.60
N ALA A 290 -19.78 15.29 -13.83
CA ALA A 290 -20.48 16.12 -12.84
C ALA A 290 -21.88 15.58 -12.50
N THR A 291 -22.62 15.12 -13.52
CA THR A 291 -23.95 14.51 -13.36
C THR A 291 -23.89 13.24 -12.53
N LEU A 292 -22.95 12.34 -12.84
CA LEU A 292 -22.78 11.09 -12.09
C LEU A 292 -22.32 11.35 -10.66
N LYS A 293 -21.40 12.32 -10.44
CA LYS A 293 -20.98 12.73 -9.09
C LYS A 293 -22.13 13.28 -8.24
N ALA A 294 -23.13 13.88 -8.88
CA ALA A 294 -24.35 14.33 -8.21
C ALA A 294 -25.38 13.21 -7.98
N GLY A 295 -25.07 11.96 -8.36
CA GLY A 295 -25.98 10.82 -8.26
C GLY A 295 -27.00 10.72 -9.40
N GLY A 296 -26.87 11.54 -10.44
CA GLY A 296 -27.75 11.51 -11.62
C GLY A 296 -27.41 10.35 -12.57
N PRO A 297 -28.36 9.92 -13.42
CA PRO A 297 -28.09 8.99 -14.51
C PRO A 297 -27.53 9.71 -15.75
N LEU A 298 -26.91 8.97 -16.65
CA LEU A 298 -26.61 9.46 -18.00
C LEU A 298 -27.86 9.45 -18.88
N ALA A 299 -27.97 10.41 -19.81
CA ALA A 299 -29.12 10.53 -20.70
C ALA A 299 -28.98 9.63 -21.93
N SER A 300 -27.75 9.38 -22.38
CA SER A 300 -27.42 8.56 -23.53
C SER A 300 -26.08 7.84 -23.36
N GLU A 301 -25.82 6.82 -24.18
CA GLU A 301 -24.52 6.14 -24.20
C GLU A 301 -23.39 7.02 -24.75
N GLU A 302 -23.72 8.05 -25.54
CA GLU A 302 -22.73 9.03 -26.06
C GLU A 302 -22.11 9.85 -24.92
N ASP A 303 -22.83 10.02 -23.81
CA ASP A 303 -22.36 10.73 -22.61
C ASP A 303 -21.20 10.01 -21.90
N LEU A 304 -20.86 8.78 -22.30
CA LEU A 304 -19.70 8.04 -21.82
C LEU A 304 -18.40 8.39 -22.55
N GLY A 305 -18.48 9.16 -23.65
CA GLY A 305 -17.31 9.55 -24.42
C GLY A 305 -16.49 8.34 -24.90
N GLN A 306 -15.21 8.31 -24.53
CA GLN A 306 -14.27 7.26 -24.96
C GLN A 306 -14.50 5.93 -24.24
N LEU A 307 -15.30 5.88 -23.17
CA LEU A 307 -15.60 4.62 -22.48
C LEU A 307 -16.63 3.76 -23.22
N ASN A 308 -17.47 4.35 -24.07
CA ASN A 308 -18.47 3.58 -24.81
C ASN A 308 -17.80 2.72 -25.90
N GLY A 309 -17.89 1.39 -25.77
CA GLY A 309 -17.25 0.46 -26.71
C GLY A 309 -15.73 0.41 -26.59
N ALA A 310 -15.15 0.91 -25.48
CA ALA A 310 -13.71 0.91 -25.28
C ALA A 310 -13.14 -0.51 -25.29
N THR A 311 -11.94 -0.66 -25.86
CA THR A 311 -11.16 -1.90 -25.65
C THR A 311 -10.51 -1.80 -24.27
N VAL A 312 -10.83 -2.75 -23.39
CA VAL A 312 -10.25 -2.88 -22.05
C VAL A 312 -9.50 -4.20 -21.95
N SER A 313 -8.46 -4.22 -21.11
CA SER A 313 -7.92 -5.47 -20.58
C SER A 313 -8.34 -5.65 -19.12
N VAL A 314 -8.61 -6.90 -18.73
CA VAL A 314 -8.92 -7.26 -17.34
C VAL A 314 -7.84 -8.20 -16.83
N ARG A 315 -7.23 -7.86 -15.70
CA ARG A 315 -6.18 -8.69 -15.09
C ARG A 315 -6.42 -8.90 -13.61
N LEU A 316 -5.87 -10.00 -13.09
CA LEU A 316 -5.75 -10.26 -11.66
C LEU A 316 -4.40 -9.71 -11.21
N TRP A 317 -4.39 -8.56 -10.55
CA TRP A 317 -3.12 -7.93 -10.17
C TRP A 317 -2.30 -8.84 -9.22
N PRO A 318 -0.98 -8.97 -9.43
CA PRO A 318 -0.13 -8.24 -10.41
C PRO A 318 0.12 -9.00 -11.73
N ASP A 319 -0.64 -10.05 -12.02
CA ASP A 319 -0.39 -10.92 -13.17
C ASP A 319 -0.78 -10.25 -14.50
N ALA A 320 -0.21 -10.75 -15.59
CA ALA A 320 -0.65 -10.35 -16.94
C ALA A 320 -2.11 -10.77 -17.18
N PRO A 321 -2.87 -10.04 -18.01
CA PRO A 321 -4.19 -10.48 -18.41
C PRO A 321 -4.12 -11.86 -19.08
N ALA A 322 -5.08 -12.72 -18.76
CA ALA A 322 -5.25 -13.99 -19.46
C ALA A 322 -5.70 -13.75 -20.90
N PRO A 323 -5.45 -14.68 -21.85
CA PRO A 323 -5.74 -14.47 -23.27
C PRO A 323 -7.16 -13.97 -23.57
N GLN A 324 -8.19 -14.54 -22.92
CA GLN A 324 -9.58 -14.11 -23.15
C GLN A 324 -9.90 -12.71 -22.58
N PHE A 325 -9.02 -12.16 -21.73
CA PHE A 325 -9.18 -10.88 -21.05
C PHE A 325 -8.21 -9.79 -21.53
N GLU A 326 -7.32 -10.09 -22.48
CA GLU A 326 -6.39 -9.11 -23.05
C GLU A 326 -7.10 -7.99 -23.80
N LYS A 327 -8.17 -8.34 -24.53
CA LYS A 327 -8.94 -7.40 -25.37
C LYS A 327 -10.42 -7.72 -25.24
N MET A 328 -11.07 -7.03 -24.32
CA MET A 328 -12.51 -7.09 -24.12
C MET A 328 -13.15 -5.79 -24.57
N THR A 329 -14.39 -5.85 -25.06
CA THR A 329 -15.16 -4.66 -25.40
C THR A 329 -16.04 -4.27 -24.21
N LEU A 330 -15.88 -3.05 -23.73
CA LEU A 330 -16.66 -2.49 -22.64
C LEU A 330 -17.97 -1.90 -23.20
N LEU A 331 -19.11 -2.45 -22.82
CA LEU A 331 -20.43 -2.02 -23.28
C LEU A 331 -21.26 -1.56 -22.08
N PRO A 332 -21.82 -0.34 -22.09
CA PRO A 332 -22.73 0.10 -21.04
C PRO A 332 -24.04 -0.68 -21.10
N THR A 333 -24.67 -0.87 -19.95
CA THR A 333 -25.95 -1.56 -19.85
C THR A 333 -26.98 -0.78 -19.07
N GLU A 334 -26.56 -0.06 -18.04
CA GLU A 334 -27.44 0.70 -17.16
C GLU A 334 -26.68 1.88 -16.56
N SER A 335 -27.38 2.99 -16.29
CA SER A 335 -26.86 4.10 -15.50
C SER A 335 -27.91 4.51 -14.47
N VAL A 336 -27.56 4.42 -13.19
CA VAL A 336 -28.46 4.70 -12.07
C VAL A 336 -27.67 5.15 -10.85
N ASN A 337 -28.21 6.11 -10.09
CA ASN A 337 -27.64 6.60 -8.82
C ASN A 337 -26.15 7.02 -8.90
N GLY A 338 -25.72 7.63 -10.00
CA GLY A 338 -24.32 8.03 -10.19
C GLY A 338 -23.35 6.89 -10.53
N ALA A 339 -23.87 5.69 -10.77
CA ALA A 339 -23.10 4.55 -11.24
C ALA A 339 -23.44 4.20 -12.69
N VAL A 340 -22.46 3.65 -13.41
CA VAL A 340 -22.64 3.07 -14.74
C VAL A 340 -22.23 1.61 -14.70
N LYS A 341 -23.13 0.74 -15.14
CA LYS A 341 -22.90 -0.70 -15.23
C LYS A 341 -22.40 -1.07 -16.61
N PHE A 342 -21.29 -1.79 -16.65
CA PHE A 342 -20.66 -2.25 -17.87
C PHE A 342 -20.59 -3.76 -17.92
N ILE A 343 -20.75 -4.30 -19.13
CA ILE A 343 -20.27 -5.63 -19.47
C ILE A 343 -18.94 -5.49 -20.21
N ALA A 344 -17.92 -6.25 -19.81
CA ALA A 344 -16.74 -6.50 -20.62
C ALA A 344 -16.94 -7.84 -21.33
N LEU A 345 -17.02 -7.80 -22.66
CA LEU A 345 -17.24 -8.98 -23.50
C LEU A 345 -15.91 -9.41 -24.12
N SER A 346 -15.53 -10.69 -23.99
CA SER A 346 -14.31 -11.21 -24.62
C SER A 346 -14.38 -11.07 -26.14
N ALA A 347 -13.22 -11.00 -26.82
CA ALA A 347 -13.16 -10.87 -28.29
C ALA A 347 -13.92 -11.99 -29.03
N ARG A 348 -13.96 -13.20 -28.45
CA ARG A 348 -14.73 -14.36 -28.97
C ARG A 348 -16.22 -14.31 -28.61
N GLY A 349 -16.63 -13.38 -27.75
CA GLY A 349 -17.99 -13.27 -27.23
C GLY A 349 -18.39 -14.41 -26.32
N THR A 350 -17.43 -15.19 -25.80
CA THR A 350 -17.64 -16.39 -24.97
C THR A 350 -17.82 -16.06 -23.49
N ILE A 351 -17.11 -15.04 -23.00
CA ILE A 351 -17.09 -14.66 -21.58
C ILE A 351 -17.61 -13.23 -21.42
N VAL A 352 -18.45 -13.03 -20.41
CA VAL A 352 -18.97 -11.75 -19.96
C VAL A 352 -18.53 -11.52 -18.53
N LEU A 353 -17.82 -10.43 -18.28
CA LEU A 353 -17.53 -9.93 -16.94
C LEU A 353 -18.34 -8.66 -16.71
N VAL A 354 -18.88 -8.47 -15.50
CA VAL A 354 -19.76 -7.33 -15.21
C VAL A 354 -19.14 -6.45 -14.14
N PHE A 355 -19.14 -5.16 -14.39
CA PHE A 355 -18.58 -4.13 -13.51
C PHE A 355 -19.58 -3.02 -13.28
N ALA A 356 -19.51 -2.37 -12.12
CA ALA A 356 -20.21 -1.13 -11.85
C ALA A 356 -19.21 -0.04 -11.47
N MET A 357 -19.13 1.00 -12.30
CA MET A 357 -18.34 2.19 -12.07
C MET A 357 -19.20 3.20 -11.31
N ASP A 358 -19.07 3.23 -9.99
CA ASP A 358 -19.75 4.18 -9.12
C ASP A 358 -18.91 5.46 -9.01
N VAL A 359 -19.24 6.44 -9.86
CA VAL A 359 -18.54 7.72 -9.92
C VAL A 359 -18.91 8.64 -8.75
N ALA A 360 -20.10 8.46 -8.15
CA ALA A 360 -20.51 9.22 -6.98
C ALA A 360 -19.65 8.89 -5.75
N ASN A 361 -19.34 7.61 -5.55
CA ASN A 361 -18.53 7.13 -4.43
C ASN A 361 -17.06 6.86 -4.78
N GLY A 362 -16.69 7.02 -6.05
CA GLY A 362 -15.33 6.81 -6.53
C GLY A 362 -14.90 5.35 -6.51
N ARG A 363 -15.81 4.40 -6.78
CA ARG A 363 -15.58 2.95 -6.66
C ARG A 363 -15.79 2.21 -7.98
N MET A 364 -15.06 1.12 -8.15
CA MET A 364 -15.27 0.15 -9.23
C MET A 364 -15.58 -1.20 -8.61
N HIS A 365 -16.78 -1.71 -8.85
CA HIS A 365 -17.24 -2.97 -8.28
C HIS A 365 -17.18 -4.09 -9.30
N THR A 366 -16.73 -5.27 -8.87
CA THR A 366 -16.84 -6.50 -9.65
C THR A 366 -18.15 -7.21 -9.30
N LEU A 367 -19.05 -7.36 -10.27
CA LEU A 367 -20.35 -8.02 -10.10
C LEU A 367 -20.26 -9.50 -10.52
N LEU A 368 -19.54 -10.30 -9.73
CA LEU A 368 -19.23 -11.70 -10.05
C LEU A 368 -20.45 -12.58 -10.33
N ASN A 369 -21.57 -12.31 -9.67
CA ASN A 369 -22.82 -13.07 -9.80
C ASN A 369 -23.59 -12.77 -11.09
N GLU A 370 -23.17 -11.76 -11.84
CA GLU A 370 -23.82 -11.33 -13.08
C GLU A 370 -22.96 -11.61 -14.32
N GLY A 371 -21.70 -12.00 -14.11
CA GLY A 371 -20.81 -12.50 -15.15
C GLY A 371 -20.99 -13.99 -15.42
N GLY A 372 -20.35 -14.47 -16.48
CA GLY A 372 -20.41 -15.87 -16.85
C GLY A 372 -19.95 -16.16 -18.28
N MET A 373 -20.05 -17.43 -18.64
CA MET A 373 -19.93 -17.87 -20.02
C MET A 373 -21.28 -17.76 -20.73
N ARG A 374 -21.28 -17.33 -22.00
CA ARG A 374 -22.50 -17.15 -22.78
C ARG A 374 -23.01 -18.47 -23.35
N ALA A 375 -24.29 -18.74 -23.11
CA ALA A 375 -24.98 -19.88 -23.71
C ALA A 375 -25.13 -19.72 -25.23
N GLY A 376 -25.08 -20.84 -25.96
CA GLY A 376 -25.31 -20.88 -27.42
C GLY A 376 -24.11 -20.47 -28.28
N ILE A 377 -22.96 -20.20 -27.68
CA ILE A 377 -21.68 -19.96 -28.36
C ILE A 377 -20.76 -21.15 -28.05
N GLU A 378 -19.90 -21.52 -29.00
CA GLU A 378 -18.93 -22.58 -28.77
C GLU A 378 -17.86 -22.15 -27.75
N ILE A 379 -17.89 -22.80 -26.59
CA ILE A 379 -16.94 -22.63 -25.49
C ILE A 379 -15.80 -23.64 -25.67
N GLY A 380 -14.56 -23.18 -25.53
CA GLY A 380 -13.35 -23.99 -25.51
C GLY A 380 -12.79 -24.18 -24.11
N GLU A 381 -11.79 -25.06 -23.96
CA GLU A 381 -11.13 -25.29 -22.67
C GLU A 381 -10.46 -24.03 -22.11
N GLU A 382 -9.84 -23.22 -22.97
CA GLU A 382 -9.21 -21.94 -22.58
C GLU A 382 -10.22 -20.94 -21.97
N ASP A 383 -11.46 -20.91 -22.49
CA ASP A 383 -12.50 -20.04 -21.94
C ASP A 383 -12.86 -20.44 -20.51
N ILE A 384 -12.90 -21.75 -20.25
CA ILE A 384 -13.24 -22.32 -18.95
C ILE A 384 -12.11 -22.12 -17.96
N GLU A 385 -10.87 -22.34 -18.39
CA GLU A 385 -9.69 -22.07 -17.58
C GLU A 385 -9.64 -20.60 -17.15
N ASP A 386 -9.69 -19.68 -18.10
CA ASP A 386 -9.55 -18.24 -17.83
C ASP A 386 -10.69 -17.74 -16.92
N TYR A 387 -11.94 -18.11 -17.21
CA TYR A 387 -13.09 -17.70 -16.40
C TYR A 387 -13.07 -18.32 -15.00
N THR A 388 -12.78 -19.62 -14.89
CA THR A 388 -12.77 -20.31 -13.58
C THR A 388 -11.66 -19.76 -12.70
N ARG A 389 -10.47 -19.56 -13.28
CA ARG A 389 -9.32 -18.94 -12.61
C ARG A 389 -9.66 -17.54 -12.13
N TYR A 390 -10.27 -16.72 -12.98
CA TYR A 390 -10.77 -15.39 -12.62
C TYR A 390 -11.72 -15.47 -11.42
N PHE A 391 -12.83 -16.20 -11.55
CA PHE A 391 -13.88 -16.27 -10.54
C PHE A 391 -13.33 -16.67 -9.16
N HIS A 392 -12.59 -17.78 -9.10
CA HIS A 392 -12.04 -18.29 -7.84
C HIS A 392 -10.94 -17.39 -7.27
N SER A 393 -10.17 -16.70 -8.11
CA SER A 393 -9.18 -15.73 -7.64
C SER A 393 -9.82 -14.49 -7.04
N VAL A 394 -10.88 -13.95 -7.65
CA VAL A 394 -11.60 -12.79 -7.10
C VAL A 394 -12.29 -13.16 -5.78
N VAL A 395 -12.92 -14.34 -5.70
CA VAL A 395 -13.47 -14.88 -4.43
C VAL A 395 -12.36 -15.07 -3.38
N GLY A 396 -11.14 -15.40 -3.81
CA GLY A 396 -9.93 -15.44 -3.00
C GLY A 396 -9.30 -14.08 -2.69
N ASN A 397 -10.02 -12.98 -2.86
CA ASN A 397 -9.59 -11.60 -2.59
C ASN A 397 -8.45 -11.08 -3.49
N ARG A 398 -8.22 -11.65 -4.68
CA ARG A 398 -7.33 -11.01 -5.67
C ARG A 398 -7.94 -9.71 -6.17
N ILE A 399 -7.07 -8.72 -6.40
CA ILE A 399 -7.47 -7.43 -6.95
C ILE A 399 -7.69 -7.60 -8.46
N VAL A 400 -8.90 -7.27 -8.93
CA VAL A 400 -9.17 -7.13 -10.36
C VAL A 400 -8.79 -5.73 -10.79
N GLU A 401 -8.11 -5.60 -11.91
CA GLU A 401 -7.73 -4.32 -12.47
C GLU A 401 -8.19 -4.22 -13.92
N LEU A 402 -8.84 -3.11 -14.26
CA LEU A 402 -9.18 -2.77 -15.64
C LEU A 402 -8.19 -1.76 -16.18
N THR A 403 -7.72 -1.99 -17.41
CA THR A 403 -6.79 -1.07 -18.08
C THR A 403 -7.34 -0.66 -19.43
N ILE A 404 -7.21 0.64 -19.73
CA ILE A 404 -7.44 1.24 -21.05
C ILE A 404 -6.12 1.89 -21.48
N ASP A 405 -5.75 1.72 -22.74
CA ASP A 405 -4.53 2.31 -23.29
C ASP A 405 -4.51 3.84 -23.09
N GLY A 406 -3.42 4.33 -22.51
CA GLY A 406 -3.24 5.77 -22.24
C GLY A 406 -3.91 6.30 -20.96
N ALA A 407 -4.59 5.45 -20.20
CA ALA A 407 -5.15 5.81 -18.88
C ALA A 407 -4.46 5.03 -17.75
N GLU A 408 -4.47 5.59 -16.54
CA GLU A 408 -4.09 4.84 -15.35
C GLU A 408 -5.07 3.67 -15.15
N PRO A 409 -4.58 2.48 -14.74
CA PRO A 409 -5.47 1.37 -14.45
C PRO A 409 -6.39 1.65 -13.25
N VAL A 410 -7.57 1.03 -13.27
CA VAL A 410 -8.57 1.12 -12.20
C VAL A 410 -8.66 -0.20 -11.46
N ASP A 411 -8.35 -0.16 -10.17
CA ASP A 411 -8.42 -1.30 -9.26
C ASP A 411 -9.85 -1.46 -8.70
N CYS A 412 -10.46 -2.61 -8.97
CA CYS A 412 -11.76 -2.97 -8.43
C CYS A 412 -11.70 -3.24 -6.94
N GLU A 413 -12.83 -3.09 -6.28
CA GLU A 413 -12.98 -3.47 -4.88
C GLU A 413 -12.78 -4.98 -4.67
N VAL A 414 -12.19 -5.32 -3.53
CA VAL A 414 -12.06 -6.69 -3.07
C VAL A 414 -13.45 -7.24 -2.75
N VAL A 415 -13.82 -8.33 -3.40
CA VAL A 415 -15.07 -9.03 -3.11
C VAL A 415 -14.89 -9.82 -1.83
N ILE A 416 -15.68 -9.54 -0.80
CA ILE A 416 -15.70 -10.32 0.44
C ILE A 416 -16.85 -11.34 0.34
N PRO A 417 -16.58 -12.61 0.00
CA PRO A 417 -17.64 -13.60 -0.09
C PRO A 417 -18.23 -13.90 1.30
N VAL A 418 -19.55 -14.04 1.39
CA VAL A 418 -20.25 -14.47 2.61
C VAL A 418 -20.70 -15.92 2.39
N ASN A 419 -20.39 -16.81 3.34
CA ASN A 419 -20.75 -18.23 3.31
C ASN A 419 -20.15 -19.06 2.16
N ILE A 420 -19.00 -18.67 1.60
CA ILE A 420 -18.25 -19.45 0.61
C ILE A 420 -16.89 -19.79 1.20
N ILE A 421 -16.48 -21.05 1.13
CA ILE A 421 -15.09 -21.45 1.36
C ILE A 421 -14.38 -21.37 0.00
N PRO A 422 -13.44 -20.43 -0.20
CA PRO A 422 -12.73 -20.32 -1.47
C PRO A 422 -11.96 -21.62 -1.75
N GLN A 423 -12.16 -22.20 -2.92
CA GLN A 423 -11.28 -23.25 -3.45
C GLN A 423 -10.03 -22.60 -4.04
N ALA A 424 -8.90 -23.31 -3.98
CA ALA A 424 -7.69 -22.87 -4.66
C ALA A 424 -7.98 -22.76 -6.18
N PRO A 425 -7.60 -21.65 -6.85
CA PRO A 425 -7.92 -21.45 -8.26
C PRO A 425 -7.46 -22.59 -9.17
N GLU A 426 -6.26 -23.15 -8.96
CA GLU A 426 -5.75 -24.26 -9.77
C GLU A 426 -6.58 -25.55 -9.62
N GLU A 427 -7.02 -25.86 -8.41
CA GLU A 427 -7.85 -27.04 -8.14
C GLU A 427 -9.23 -26.88 -8.78
N ALA A 428 -9.81 -25.69 -8.70
CA ALA A 428 -11.09 -25.36 -9.31
C ALA A 428 -11.01 -25.45 -10.85
N VAL A 429 -9.94 -24.92 -11.45
CA VAL A 429 -9.69 -25.00 -12.89
C VAL A 429 -9.58 -26.45 -13.34
N ALA A 430 -8.76 -27.26 -12.68
CA ALA A 430 -8.59 -28.68 -13.02
C ALA A 430 -9.93 -29.44 -12.99
N HIS A 431 -10.71 -29.24 -11.93
CA HIS A 431 -12.02 -29.85 -11.79
C HIS A 431 -13.02 -29.37 -12.86
N ALA A 432 -13.04 -28.07 -13.18
CA ALA A 432 -13.93 -27.52 -14.21
C ALA A 432 -13.60 -28.07 -15.61
N LEU A 433 -12.32 -28.19 -15.95
CA LEU A 433 -11.86 -28.76 -17.21
C LEU A 433 -12.24 -30.25 -17.33
N ASP A 434 -12.07 -31.02 -16.26
CA ASP A 434 -12.46 -32.44 -16.26
C ASP A 434 -13.97 -32.62 -16.47
N GLN A 435 -14.79 -31.80 -15.80
CA GLN A 435 -16.25 -31.81 -16.01
C GLN A 435 -16.63 -31.45 -17.45
N PHE A 436 -15.99 -30.44 -18.03
CA PHE A 436 -16.25 -30.02 -19.40
C PHE A 436 -15.88 -31.10 -20.43
N ARG A 437 -14.74 -31.75 -20.26
CA ARG A 437 -14.30 -32.87 -21.11
C ARG A 437 -15.29 -34.03 -21.03
N LEU A 438 -15.78 -34.35 -19.83
CA LEU A 438 -16.81 -35.38 -19.64
C LEU A 438 -18.13 -35.02 -20.33
N SER A 439 -18.60 -33.77 -20.23
CA SER A 439 -19.85 -33.35 -20.89
C SER A 439 -19.76 -33.43 -22.41
N ARG A 440 -18.60 -33.12 -23.01
CA ARG A 440 -18.39 -33.25 -24.46
C ARG A 440 -18.31 -34.71 -24.92
N GLN A 441 -17.75 -35.61 -24.11
CA GLN A 441 -17.74 -37.05 -24.41
C GLN A 441 -19.12 -37.69 -24.32
N GLN A 442 -20.01 -37.15 -23.48
CA GLN A 442 -21.38 -37.65 -23.28
C GLN A 442 -22.40 -37.13 -24.31
N GLY A 443 -21.99 -36.28 -25.26
CA GLY A 443 -22.81 -35.90 -26.41
C GLY A 443 -24.05 -35.08 -26.07
N VAL A 444 -23.92 -34.12 -25.15
CA VAL A 444 -24.91 -33.04 -24.94
C VAL A 444 -24.51 -31.81 -25.73
#